data_AF-A0A743SQC2-F1
#
_entry.id   AF-A0A743SQC2-F1
#
_cell.length_a   1.000
_cell.length_b   1.000
_cell.length_c   1.000
_cell.angle_alpha   90.00
_cell.angle_beta   90.00
_cell.angle_gamma   90.00
#
_symmetry.space_group_name_H-M   'P 1'
#
loop_
_entity.id
_entity.type
_entity.pdbx_description
1 polymer ?
#
loop_
_entity_poly.entity_id
_entity_poly.type
_entity_poly.pdbx_seq_one_letter_code
_entity_poly.pdbx_strand_id
1 'polypeptide(L)'
;NFFDKEHPLSEGITGCNLFSVSVGSGDSATPYTGPAWYLLDLSRVLKPLLWQERVKPAIESTVPRGQNVSSDVFLSDRILFGTRARGNAGFTLWQLGAMAKMPLNSNTLNQVYTAMTQFKTDSGRPMNVRPTMLVVPTALRNDARKLLDREYLESGESNPDYKLLDYLVTPWLD
;
A
#
# COMPACT_ATOMS: atom_id res chain seq x y z
N ASN A 1 -1.83 -15.57 -1.51
CA ASN A 1 -2.41 -14.22 -1.28
C ASN A 1 -1.46 -13.16 -1.83
N PHE A 2 -1.82 -11.87 -1.89
CA PHE A 2 -0.84 -10.84 -2.31
C PHE A 2 0.28 -10.67 -1.28
N PHE A 3 -0.09 -10.59 0.00
CA PHE A 3 0.86 -10.67 1.11
C PHE A 3 0.89 -12.10 1.62
N ASP A 4 2.04 -12.76 1.46
CA ASP A 4 2.20 -14.17 1.80
C ASP A 4 3.64 -14.45 2.26
N LYS A 5 3.78 -15.51 3.06
CA LYS A 5 5.10 -16.01 3.48
C LYS A 5 5.81 -16.71 2.32
N GLU A 6 5.03 -17.24 1.38
CA GLU A 6 5.53 -18.03 0.25
C GLU A 6 4.84 -17.59 -1.04
N HIS A 7 5.64 -17.01 -1.94
CA HIS A 7 5.32 -16.78 -3.34
C HIS A 7 6.15 -17.71 -4.22
N PRO A 8 5.56 -18.39 -5.22
CA PRO A 8 6.33 -19.19 -6.16
C PRO A 8 7.15 -18.28 -7.09
N LEU A 9 8.47 -18.49 -7.18
CA LEU A 9 9.33 -17.84 -8.20
C LEU A 9 9.77 -18.84 -9.28
N SER A 10 10.42 -19.92 -8.86
CA SER A 10 10.93 -20.99 -9.72
C SER A 10 10.93 -22.31 -8.94
N GLU A 11 11.30 -23.43 -9.57
CA GLU A 11 11.31 -24.75 -8.91
C GLU A 11 12.02 -24.72 -7.54
N GLY A 12 11.24 -24.86 -6.46
CA GLY A 12 11.74 -24.93 -5.09
C GLY A 12 12.16 -23.61 -4.44
N ILE A 13 12.09 -22.46 -5.12
CA ILE A 13 12.44 -21.16 -4.56
C ILE A 13 11.17 -20.37 -4.26
N THR A 14 10.95 -20.09 -2.97
CA THR A 14 9.85 -19.24 -2.50
C THR A 14 10.36 -17.88 -2.05
N GLY A 15 9.60 -16.85 -2.36
CA GLY A 15 9.82 -15.48 -1.91
C GLY A 15 8.81 -15.09 -0.84
N CYS A 16 9.17 -14.11 -0.01
CA CYS A 16 8.32 -13.66 1.08
C CYS A 16 8.11 -12.16 0.99
N ASN A 17 6.87 -11.70 1.14
CA ASN A 17 6.56 -10.29 1.34
C ASN A 17 5.66 -10.05 2.57
N LEU A 18 5.49 -11.07 3.42
CA LEU A 18 4.82 -10.97 4.71
C LEU A 18 5.83 -11.20 5.84
N PHE A 19 6.23 -10.10 6.48
CA PHE A 19 7.14 -10.11 7.61
C PHE A 19 6.34 -10.16 8.90
N SER A 20 6.52 -11.21 9.70
CA SER A 20 5.88 -11.34 11.01
C SER A 20 6.92 -11.68 12.05
N VAL A 21 6.91 -10.97 13.16
CA VAL A 21 7.74 -11.34 14.33
C VAL A 21 6.87 -12.02 15.38
N SER A 22 7.46 -12.99 16.07
CA SER A 22 6.91 -13.50 17.32
C SER A 22 7.49 -12.71 18.48
N VAL A 23 6.66 -12.36 19.45
CA VAL A 23 7.03 -11.64 20.67
C VAL A 23 7.15 -12.66 21.81
N GLY A 24 8.32 -12.71 22.45
CA GLY A 24 8.67 -13.68 23.50
C GLY A 24 9.95 -14.46 23.18
N SER A 25 10.47 -15.22 24.14
CA SER A 25 11.66 -16.07 24.00
C SER A 25 11.31 -17.54 24.25
N GLY A 26 11.82 -18.46 23.41
CA GLY A 26 11.57 -19.90 23.55
C GLY A 26 10.16 -20.33 23.15
N ASP A 27 9.66 -21.43 23.74
CA ASP A 27 8.37 -22.05 23.40
C ASP A 27 7.13 -21.21 23.73
N SER A 28 7.30 -20.04 24.37
CA SER A 28 6.21 -19.09 24.67
C SER A 28 6.12 -17.91 23.69
N ALA A 29 6.83 -17.97 22.57
CA ALA A 29 6.79 -16.92 21.55
C ALA A 29 5.40 -16.84 20.91
N THR A 30 4.70 -15.73 21.11
CA THR A 30 3.35 -15.49 20.56
C THR A 30 3.44 -14.61 19.31
N PRO A 31 2.57 -14.77 18.30
CA PRO A 31 2.59 -13.90 17.13
C PRO A 31 2.26 -12.45 17.52
N TYR A 32 2.92 -11.48 16.89
CA TYR A 32 2.59 -10.07 17.09
C TYR A 32 1.10 -9.79 16.78
N THR A 33 0.39 -9.24 17.76
CA THR A 33 -1.06 -8.96 17.72
C THR A 33 -1.38 -7.48 17.49
N GLY A 34 -0.36 -6.62 17.32
CA GLY A 34 -0.56 -5.19 17.09
C GLY A 34 -0.91 -4.84 15.64
N PRO A 35 -1.11 -3.54 15.35
CA PRO A 35 -1.44 -3.05 14.01
C PRO A 35 -0.33 -3.38 13.01
N ALA A 36 -0.73 -3.79 11.80
CA ALA A 36 0.20 -4.02 10.69
C ALA A 36 0.49 -2.72 9.94
N TRP A 37 1.67 -2.64 9.33
CA TRP A 37 2.05 -1.56 8.44
C TRP A 37 2.57 -2.12 7.12
N TYR A 38 2.55 -1.29 6.08
CA TYR A 38 2.87 -1.72 4.72
C TYR A 38 3.93 -0.82 4.11
N LEU A 39 4.79 -1.42 3.31
CA LEU A 39 5.85 -0.72 2.61
C LEU A 39 5.68 -0.96 1.10
N LEU A 40 5.56 0.11 0.33
CA LEU A 40 5.24 0.06 -1.10
C LEU A 40 6.29 0.79 -1.93
N ASP A 41 6.65 0.20 -3.07
CA ASP A 41 7.40 0.87 -4.13
C ASP A 41 6.43 1.55 -5.09
N LEU A 42 6.37 2.88 -5.06
CA LEU A 42 5.59 3.71 -5.98
C LEU A 42 6.47 4.48 -6.98
N SER A 43 7.78 4.17 -7.03
CA SER A 43 8.72 4.87 -7.92
C SER A 43 8.56 4.48 -9.39
N ARG A 44 7.95 3.32 -9.65
CA ARG A 44 7.81 2.73 -11.00
C ARG A 44 6.45 3.03 -11.62
N VAL A 45 6.40 2.95 -12.95
CA VAL A 45 5.15 3.09 -13.72
C VAL A 45 4.13 2.03 -13.32
N LEU A 46 4.61 0.80 -13.09
CA LEU A 46 3.79 -0.31 -12.61
C LEU A 46 3.80 -0.29 -11.08
N LYS A 47 2.64 0.03 -10.50
CA LYS A 47 2.41 0.16 -9.06
C LYS A 47 1.95 -1.18 -8.47
N PRO A 48 2.21 -1.47 -7.19
CA PRO A 48 1.76 -2.70 -6.52
C PRO A 48 0.24 -2.89 -6.59
N LEU A 49 -0.52 -1.78 -6.54
CA LEU A 49 -1.97 -1.73 -6.69
C LEU A 49 -2.30 -1.03 -8.01
N LEU A 50 -3.08 -1.69 -8.86
CA LEU A 50 -3.54 -1.17 -10.14
C LEU A 50 -5.06 -1.05 -10.15
N TRP A 51 -5.54 0.15 -10.45
CA TRP A 51 -6.94 0.37 -10.81
C TRP A 51 -7.05 0.39 -12.34
N GLN A 52 -7.73 -0.60 -12.90
CA GLN A 52 -8.01 -0.67 -14.34
C GLN A 52 -9.40 -0.12 -14.61
N GLU A 53 -9.46 1.08 -15.18
CA GLU A 53 -10.70 1.68 -15.64
C GLU A 53 -11.14 1.04 -16.96
N ARG A 54 -12.39 0.55 -17.02
CA ARG A 54 -13.05 0.10 -18.25
C ARG A 54 -13.97 1.16 -18.85
N VAL A 55 -14.68 1.88 -17.98
CA VAL A 55 -15.54 3.01 -18.34
C VAL A 55 -15.28 4.09 -17.31
N LYS A 56 -14.76 5.23 -17.77
CA LYS A 56 -14.52 6.39 -16.93
C LYS A 56 -15.85 6.95 -16.41
N PRO A 57 -15.93 7.39 -15.15
CA PRO A 57 -17.10 8.08 -14.65
C PRO A 57 -17.33 9.34 -15.50
N ALA A 58 -18.45 9.37 -16.21
CA ALA A 58 -18.94 10.55 -16.89
C ALA A 58 -20.33 10.87 -16.36
N ILE A 59 -20.56 12.15 -16.07
CA ILE A 59 -21.89 12.61 -15.69
C ILE A 59 -22.75 12.56 -16.96
N GLU A 60 -23.78 11.73 -16.91
CA GLU A 60 -24.79 11.59 -17.97
C GLU A 60 -26.10 12.18 -17.45
N SER A 61 -26.81 12.92 -18.31
CA SER A 61 -28.17 13.36 -18.01
C SER A 61 -29.15 12.55 -18.83
N THR A 62 -30.34 12.31 -18.26
CA THR A 62 -31.44 11.65 -18.98
C THR A 62 -31.96 12.49 -20.15
N VAL A 63 -31.67 13.81 -20.17
CA VAL A 63 -31.93 14.67 -21.33
C VAL A 63 -30.69 14.74 -22.25
N PRO A 64 -30.82 14.40 -23.54
CA PRO A 64 -29.79 14.68 -24.53
C PRO A 64 -29.49 16.19 -24.59
N ARG A 65 -28.23 16.54 -24.86
CA ARG A 65 -27.77 17.93 -24.91
C ARG A 65 -28.64 18.76 -25.87
N GLY A 66 -29.40 19.72 -25.33
CA GLY A 66 -30.24 20.63 -26.10
C GLY A 66 -31.72 20.23 -26.25
N GLN A 67 -32.21 19.24 -25.50
CA GLN A 67 -33.62 18.80 -25.54
C GLN A 67 -34.25 18.79 -24.14
N ASN A 68 -35.48 19.31 -24.01
CA ASN A 68 -36.26 19.31 -22.77
C ASN A 68 -37.32 18.19 -22.74
N VAL A 69 -37.02 17.03 -23.34
CA VAL A 69 -38.03 15.99 -23.59
C VAL A 69 -37.73 14.74 -22.77
N SER A 70 -37.88 14.84 -21.45
CA SER A 70 -38.06 13.65 -20.60
C SER A 70 -39.36 13.80 -19.81
N SER A 71 -40.01 12.68 -19.50
CA SER A 71 -41.25 12.64 -18.73
C SER A 71 -41.10 13.32 -17.36
N ASP A 72 -39.94 13.19 -16.72
CA ASP A 72 -39.66 13.73 -15.40
C ASP A 72 -39.47 15.26 -15.41
N VAL A 73 -38.86 15.80 -16.47
CA VAL A 73 -38.76 17.25 -16.68
C VAL A 73 -40.15 17.83 -16.91
N PHE A 74 -40.98 17.16 -17.72
CA PHE A 74 -42.32 17.65 -18.05
C PHE A 74 -43.31 17.56 -16.89
N LEU A 75 -43.33 16.45 -16.14
CA LEU A 75 -44.32 16.21 -15.09
C LEU A 75 -43.91 16.78 -13.72
N SER A 76 -42.61 16.91 -13.46
CA SER A 76 -42.09 17.19 -12.11
C SER A 76 -41.00 18.25 -12.07
N ASP A 77 -40.62 18.85 -13.20
CA ASP A 77 -39.56 19.85 -13.31
C ASP A 77 -38.23 19.39 -12.68
N ARG A 78 -37.87 18.12 -12.93
CA ARG A 78 -36.64 17.49 -12.42
C ARG A 78 -35.78 16.96 -13.55
N ILE A 79 -34.49 17.29 -13.51
CA ILE A 79 -33.47 16.71 -14.39
C ILE A 79 -32.70 15.65 -13.62
N LEU A 80 -32.73 14.41 -14.11
CA LEU A 80 -31.97 13.31 -13.54
C LEU A 80 -30.54 13.29 -14.10
N PHE A 81 -29.58 13.12 -13.19
CA PHE A 81 -28.18 12.91 -13.50
C PHE A 81 -27.75 11.55 -12.98
N GLY A 82 -27.02 10.82 -13.81
CA GLY A 82 -26.42 9.54 -13.47
C GLY A 82 -24.94 9.56 -13.78
N THR A 83 -24.25 8.51 -13.32
CA THR A 83 -22.87 8.26 -13.72
C THR A 83 -22.71 6.77 -13.89
N ARG A 84 -22.17 6.35 -15.04
CA ARG A 84 -21.75 4.96 -15.27
C ARG A 84 -20.23 4.89 -15.15
N ALA A 85 -19.75 4.19 -14.14
CA ALA A 85 -18.33 3.87 -14.00
C ALA A 85 -18.17 2.36 -13.91
N ARG A 86 -17.12 1.83 -14.55
CA ARG A 86 -16.73 0.42 -14.44
C ARG A 86 -15.23 0.35 -14.37
N GLY A 87 -14.72 -0.39 -13.39
CA GLY A 87 -13.30 -0.65 -13.26
C GLY A 87 -13.08 -1.90 -12.40
N ASN A 88 -11.83 -2.34 -12.36
CA ASN A 88 -11.40 -3.44 -11.49
C ASN A 88 -10.13 -3.02 -10.74
N ALA A 89 -10.04 -3.39 -9.47
CA ALA A 89 -8.82 -3.28 -8.69
C ALA A 89 -8.07 -4.61 -8.76
N GLY A 90 -6.77 -4.54 -9.01
CA GLY A 90 -5.91 -5.71 -9.05
C GLY A 90 -4.56 -5.44 -8.42
N PHE A 91 -3.88 -6.52 -8.07
CA PHE A 91 -2.50 -6.50 -7.66
C PHE A 91 -1.60 -6.76 -8.85
N THR A 92 -0.39 -6.20 -8.82
CA THR A 92 0.62 -6.44 -9.85
C THR A 92 1.70 -7.40 -9.34
N LEU A 93 2.95 -6.96 -9.26
CA LEU A 93 4.08 -7.71 -8.74
C LEU A 93 4.07 -7.66 -7.21
N TRP A 94 4.09 -8.83 -6.58
CA TRP A 94 4.13 -8.97 -5.12
C TRP A 94 5.43 -8.44 -4.51
N GLN A 95 6.53 -8.40 -5.27
CA GLN A 95 7.83 -7.85 -4.85
C GLN A 95 7.76 -6.34 -4.55
N LEU A 96 6.78 -5.62 -5.12
CA LEU A 96 6.64 -4.17 -4.99
C LEU A 96 5.92 -3.73 -3.71
N GLY A 97 5.41 -4.68 -2.91
CA GLY A 97 4.74 -4.37 -1.66
C GLY A 97 5.05 -5.40 -0.59
N ALA A 98 5.41 -4.93 0.60
CA ALA A 98 5.58 -5.76 1.78
C ALA A 98 4.56 -5.39 2.86
N MET A 99 4.11 -6.40 3.61
CA MET A 99 3.32 -6.23 4.82
C MET A 99 4.17 -6.66 6.01
N ALA A 100 4.16 -5.86 7.07
CA ALA A 100 4.83 -6.17 8.32
C ALA A 100 3.85 -6.19 9.50
N LYS A 101 3.80 -7.34 10.17
CA LYS A 101 3.16 -7.57 11.46
C LYS A 101 4.22 -7.54 12.54
N MET A 102 4.75 -6.34 12.79
CA MET A 102 5.88 -6.08 13.69
C MET A 102 5.72 -4.68 14.29
N PRO A 103 6.32 -4.39 15.46
CA PRO A 103 6.36 -3.02 15.96
C PRO A 103 7.09 -2.10 14.97
N LEU A 104 6.56 -0.91 14.74
CA LEU A 104 7.16 0.07 13.83
C LEU A 104 8.31 0.81 14.52
N ASN A 105 9.54 0.53 14.11
CA ASN A 105 10.76 1.20 14.57
C ASN A 105 11.85 1.17 13.47
N SER A 106 12.97 1.86 13.68
CA SER A 106 14.05 1.95 12.70
C SER A 106 14.61 0.58 12.28
N ASN A 107 14.80 -0.33 13.22
CA ASN A 107 15.35 -1.66 12.93
C ASN A 107 14.39 -2.50 12.08
N THR A 108 13.11 -2.56 12.45
CA THR A 108 12.11 -3.34 11.73
C THR A 108 11.80 -2.74 10.35
N LEU A 109 11.79 -1.41 10.24
CA LEU A 109 11.64 -0.71 8.97
C LEU A 109 12.80 -1.03 8.02
N ASN A 110 14.05 -0.88 8.49
CA ASN A 110 15.23 -1.15 7.67
C ASN A 110 15.38 -2.64 7.31
N GLN A 111 14.93 -3.56 8.18
CA GLN A 111 14.87 -4.98 7.87
C GLN A 111 13.96 -5.25 6.64
N VAL A 112 12.74 -4.70 6.65
CA VAL A 112 11.78 -4.89 5.55
C VAL A 112 12.23 -4.15 4.29
N TYR A 113 12.74 -2.92 4.44
CA TYR A 113 13.28 -2.14 3.33
C TYR A 113 14.43 -2.87 2.62
N THR A 114 15.37 -3.42 3.40
CA THR A 114 16.50 -4.19 2.87
C THR A 114 16.01 -5.46 2.18
N ALA A 115 15.06 -6.18 2.76
CA ALA A 115 14.50 -7.38 2.14
C ALA A 115 13.84 -7.08 0.78
N MET A 116 13.10 -5.96 0.66
CA MET A 116 12.49 -5.54 -0.61
C MET A 116 13.54 -5.20 -1.67
N THR A 117 14.60 -4.47 -1.30
CA THR A 117 15.66 -4.06 -2.23
C THR A 117 16.54 -5.22 -2.71
N GLN A 118 16.56 -6.34 -1.97
CA GLN A 118 17.34 -7.53 -2.30
C GLN A 118 16.69 -8.44 -3.35
N PHE A 119 15.44 -8.19 -3.76
CA PHE A 119 14.79 -9.02 -4.78
C PHE A 119 15.56 -9.03 -6.10
N LYS A 120 15.76 -10.24 -6.63
CA LYS A 120 16.41 -10.51 -7.91
C LYS A 120 15.42 -11.24 -8.83
N THR A 121 15.62 -11.07 -10.13
CA THR A 121 14.96 -11.90 -11.14
C THR A 121 15.52 -13.32 -11.13
N ASP A 122 14.85 -14.25 -11.81
CA ASP A 122 15.30 -15.64 -11.96
C ASP A 122 16.70 -15.74 -12.60
N SER A 123 17.06 -14.75 -13.41
CA SER A 123 18.39 -14.61 -14.01
C SER A 123 19.44 -14.00 -13.07
N GLY A 124 19.13 -13.83 -11.79
CA GLY A 124 20.02 -13.25 -10.77
C GLY A 124 20.23 -11.73 -10.85
N ARG A 125 19.49 -11.02 -11.71
CA ARG A 125 19.62 -9.57 -11.89
C ARG A 125 18.82 -8.84 -10.80
N PRO A 126 19.36 -7.80 -10.15
CA PRO A 126 18.58 -7.01 -9.19
C PRO A 126 17.37 -6.37 -9.88
N MET A 127 16.19 -6.48 -9.27
CA MET A 127 14.94 -5.93 -9.81
C MET A 127 14.81 -4.42 -9.61
N ASN A 128 15.74 -3.83 -8.85
CA ASN A 128 15.76 -2.41 -8.49
C ASN A 128 14.43 -1.95 -7.86
N VAL A 129 13.90 -2.76 -6.94
CA VAL A 129 12.75 -2.37 -6.11
C VAL A 129 13.23 -1.36 -5.09
N ARG A 130 12.59 -0.20 -5.04
CA ARG A 130 12.92 0.87 -4.10
C ARG A 130 11.64 1.32 -3.40
N PRO A 131 11.43 0.91 -2.14
CA PRO A 131 10.30 1.42 -1.39
C PRO A 131 10.32 2.95 -1.30
N THR A 132 9.15 3.57 -1.47
CA THR A 132 9.00 5.03 -1.38
C THR A 132 7.87 5.46 -0.45
N MET A 133 6.91 4.58 -0.17
CA MET A 133 5.72 4.91 0.61
C MET A 133 5.52 3.92 1.75
N LEU A 134 5.44 4.43 2.97
CA LEU A 134 5.03 3.72 4.17
C LEU A 134 3.53 3.96 4.43
N VAL A 135 2.71 2.92 4.45
CA VAL A 135 1.28 3.02 4.77
C VAL A 135 1.05 2.50 6.18
N VAL A 136 0.47 3.35 7.04
CA VAL A 136 0.24 3.05 8.45
C VAL A 136 -1.21 3.29 8.89
N PRO A 137 -1.72 2.51 9.86
CA PRO A 137 -2.97 2.80 10.56
C PRO A 137 -2.87 4.06 11.41
N THR A 138 -4.02 4.57 11.88
CA THR A 138 -4.05 5.81 12.67
C THR A 138 -3.33 5.65 14.01
N ALA A 139 -3.36 4.44 14.57
CA ALA A 139 -2.65 4.08 15.80
C ALA A 139 -1.13 4.29 15.70
N LEU A 140 -0.52 4.02 14.54
CA LEU A 140 0.93 4.11 14.32
C LEU A 140 1.37 5.46 13.73
N ARG A 141 0.45 6.42 13.56
CA ARG A 141 0.74 7.74 12.98
C ARG A 141 1.89 8.47 13.68
N ASN A 142 1.87 8.48 15.01
CA ASN A 142 2.89 9.19 15.79
C ASN A 142 4.26 8.52 15.67
N ASP A 143 4.30 7.19 15.59
CA ASP A 143 5.55 6.44 15.43
C ASP A 143 6.15 6.67 14.04
N ALA A 144 5.32 6.62 12.99
CA ALA A 144 5.75 6.94 11.62
C ALA A 144 6.31 8.38 11.53
N ARG A 145 5.63 9.35 12.12
CA ARG A 145 6.09 10.74 12.17
C ARG A 145 7.41 10.88 12.93
N LYS A 146 7.57 10.21 14.06
CA LYS A 146 8.83 10.23 14.83
C LYS A 146 10.00 9.61 14.07
N LEU A 147 9.73 8.59 13.24
CA LEU A 147 10.75 7.91 12.45
C LEU A 147 11.16 8.70 11.21
N LEU A 148 10.21 9.28 10.48
CA LEU A 148 10.49 9.85 9.15
C LEU A 148 10.63 11.39 9.17
N ASP A 149 9.94 12.11 10.06
CA ASP A 149 9.95 13.58 10.06
C ASP A 149 10.93 14.20 11.06
N ARG A 150 11.53 13.40 11.96
CA ARG A 150 12.42 13.90 13.01
C ARG A 150 13.88 13.86 12.54
N GLU A 151 14.58 15.00 12.60
CA GLU A 151 15.99 15.10 12.20
C GLU A 151 16.97 14.46 13.19
N TYR A 152 16.66 14.54 14.50
CA TYR A 152 17.51 14.03 15.57
C TYR A 152 16.77 13.06 16.47
N LEU A 153 17.42 11.98 16.88
CA LEU A 153 16.89 11.05 17.87
C LEU A 153 16.83 11.69 19.26
N GLU A 154 16.17 11.03 20.22
CA GLU A 154 16.08 11.53 21.61
C GLU A 154 17.47 11.58 22.29
N SER A 155 18.42 10.80 21.79
CA SER A 155 19.83 10.83 22.18
C SER A 155 20.61 12.03 21.61
N GLY A 156 20.05 12.80 20.68
CA GLY A 156 20.73 13.91 19.99
C GLY A 156 21.52 13.50 18.73
N GLU A 157 21.58 12.21 18.40
CA GLU A 157 22.21 11.72 17.18
C GLU A 157 21.34 12.00 15.94
N SER A 158 21.98 12.13 14.77
CA SER A 158 21.27 12.29 13.49
C SER A 158 20.42 11.06 13.19
N ASN A 159 19.17 11.25 12.81
CA ASN A 159 18.29 10.16 12.44
C ASN A 159 18.63 9.64 11.02
N PRO A 160 19.01 8.37 10.86
CA PRO A 160 19.33 7.79 9.55
C PRO A 160 18.11 7.66 8.63
N ASP A 161 16.90 7.55 9.20
CA ASP A 161 15.67 7.32 8.45
C ASP A 161 14.92 8.63 8.10
N TYR A 162 15.51 9.78 8.44
CA TYR A 162 14.90 11.09 8.19
C TYR A 162 14.64 11.29 6.69
N LYS A 163 13.36 11.52 6.33
CA LYS A 163 12.88 11.66 4.96
C LYS A 163 13.27 10.50 4.02
N LEU A 164 13.47 9.30 4.56
CA LEU A 164 13.73 8.11 3.74
C LEU A 164 12.54 7.73 2.86
N LEU A 165 11.32 7.88 3.40
CA LEU A 165 10.05 7.48 2.80
C LEU A 165 9.00 8.59 3.01
N ASP A 166 8.06 8.70 2.07
CA ASP A 166 6.79 9.37 2.35
C ASP A 166 5.90 8.41 3.16
N TYR A 167 4.96 8.95 3.95
CA TYR A 167 4.01 8.13 4.69
C TYR A 167 2.55 8.53 4.46
N LEU A 168 1.68 7.52 4.40
CA LEU A 168 0.24 7.65 4.30
C LEU A 168 -0.40 7.07 5.55
N VAL A 169 -1.14 7.91 6.27
CA VAL A 169 -1.96 7.50 7.41
C VAL A 169 -3.37 7.23 6.92
N THR A 170 -3.92 6.06 7.20
CA THR A 170 -5.26 5.69 6.75
C THR A 170 -6.06 4.98 7.86
N PRO A 171 -7.31 5.38 8.13
CA PRO A 171 -8.18 4.71 9.11
C PRO A 171 -8.70 3.36 8.60
N TRP A 172 -8.55 3.06 7.32
CA TRP A 172 -9.00 1.80 6.71
C TRP A 172 -8.10 0.59 7.05
N LEU A 173 -7.06 0.81 7.85
CA LEU A 173 -6.13 -0.22 8.33
C LEU A 173 -6.25 -0.50 9.83
N ASP A 174 -7.15 0.19 10.53
CA ASP A 174 -7.43 0.00 11.95
C ASP A 174 -8.30 -1.25 12.22
#